data_AF-A0A6I6H7H2-F1
#
_entry.id   AF-A0A6I6H7H2-F1
#
_cell.length_a   1.000
_cell.length_b   1.000
_cell.length_c   1.000
_cell.angle_alpha   90.00
_cell.angle_beta   90.00
_cell.angle_gamma   90.00
#
_symmetry.space_group_name_H-M   'P 1'
#
loop_
_entity.id
_entity.type
_entity.pdbx_description
1 polymer ?
#
loop_
_entity_poly.entity_id
_entity_poly.type
_entity_poly.pdbx_seq_one_letter_code
_entity_poly.pdbx_strand_id
1 'polypeptide(L)'
;MSFKPRILIAEDESGIADTLQYVLKSDGFTPVWCATAEEAIAQFAQEPPALAILDVGLPDLNGFELFKRLRALNQSQGGAEVPMLFLTARSDEIDRVVGLELGADDYIAKPFSPRELVARVRTILRRSARAAPGGPAATNNGGPPQNPGSVAPAGSQPSATPFALDNERMQIRYYGRLLELSRYEYGLLRLLVQRPGRVFTRDELLQLVWDDASDSFDRTVDAHVKTLRAKLKAVAPDVEPIRTLRGTGYALNEELPQTP
;
A
#
# COMPACT_ATOMS: atom_id res chain seq x y z
N MET A 1 -5.34 -5.16 33.12
CA MET A 1 -5.90 -4.28 32.07
C MET A 1 -4.88 -4.20 30.94
N SER A 2 -5.29 -4.47 29.70
CA SER A 2 -4.38 -4.35 28.56
C SER A 2 -4.12 -2.87 28.28
N PHE A 3 -2.86 -2.45 28.22
CA PHE A 3 -2.48 -1.08 27.86
C PHE A 3 -2.90 -0.82 26.40
N LYS A 4 -3.75 0.19 26.17
CA LYS A 4 -4.20 0.57 24.83
C LYS A 4 -3.45 1.83 24.39
N PRO A 5 -2.64 1.78 23.32
CA PRO A 5 -1.85 2.93 22.89
C PRO A 5 -2.75 4.11 22.55
N ARG A 6 -2.40 5.29 23.07
CA ARG A 6 -3.11 6.55 22.82
C ARG A 6 -2.76 7.09 21.43
N ILE A 7 -3.76 7.45 20.64
CA ILE A 7 -3.60 8.00 19.28
C ILE A 7 -4.22 9.39 19.27
N LEU A 8 -3.42 10.42 19.00
CA LEU A 8 -3.93 11.78 18.84
C LEU A 8 -4.43 11.97 17.40
N ILE A 9 -5.58 12.60 17.20
CA ILE A 9 -6.16 12.88 15.89
C ILE A 9 -6.47 14.37 15.83
N ALA A 10 -5.80 15.10 14.94
CA ALA A 10 -6.14 16.47 14.60
C ALA A 10 -6.87 16.46 13.24
N GLU A 11 -8.18 16.68 13.24
CA GLU A 11 -9.05 16.61 12.06
C GLU A 11 -10.27 17.51 12.31
N ASP A 12 -10.58 18.43 11.42
CA ASP A 12 -11.68 19.38 11.60
C ASP A 12 -13.03 18.82 11.13
N GLU A 13 -13.02 17.90 10.16
CA GLU A 13 -14.23 17.31 9.63
C GLU A 13 -14.74 16.16 10.54
N SER A 14 -15.82 16.42 11.28
CA SER A 14 -16.36 15.48 12.27
C SER A 14 -16.72 14.11 11.70
N GLY A 15 -17.20 14.04 10.44
CA GLY A 15 -17.51 12.77 9.78
C GLY A 15 -16.29 11.88 9.55
N ILE A 16 -15.13 12.49 9.23
CA ILE A 16 -13.85 11.80 9.13
C ILE A 16 -13.41 11.39 10.54
N ALA A 17 -13.41 12.32 11.49
CA ALA A 17 -12.99 12.07 12.87
C ALA A 17 -13.76 10.92 13.54
N ASP A 18 -15.08 10.86 13.37
CA ASP A 18 -15.93 9.79 13.91
C ASP A 18 -15.55 8.42 13.35
N THR A 19 -15.28 8.37 12.04
CA THR A 19 -14.82 7.15 11.36
C THR A 19 -13.47 6.70 11.91
N LEU A 20 -12.52 7.62 12.07
CA LEU A 20 -11.20 7.34 12.62
C LEU A 20 -11.30 6.82 14.06
N GLN A 21 -12.05 7.51 14.91
CA GLN A 21 -12.26 7.13 16.29
C GLN A 21 -12.87 5.74 16.41
N TYR A 22 -13.90 5.43 15.61
CA TYR A 22 -14.57 4.13 15.64
C TYR A 22 -13.62 2.99 15.27
N VAL A 23 -12.88 3.13 14.16
CA VAL A 23 -12.02 2.05 13.67
C VAL A 23 -10.78 1.88 14.56
N LEU A 24 -10.19 2.96 15.07
CA LEU A 24 -9.07 2.87 16.03
C LEU A 24 -9.49 2.25 17.36
N LYS A 25 -10.67 2.62 17.91
CA LYS A 25 -11.21 1.97 19.13
C LYS A 25 -11.44 0.48 18.93
N SER A 26 -12.04 0.11 17.80
CA SER A 26 -12.32 -1.29 17.45
C SER A 26 -11.05 -2.12 17.32
N ASP A 27 -9.94 -1.47 16.95
CA ASP A 27 -8.64 -2.12 16.76
C ASP A 27 -7.76 -2.15 18.02
N GLY A 28 -8.27 -1.66 19.16
CA GLY A 28 -7.59 -1.73 20.45
C GLY A 28 -6.77 -0.49 20.82
N PHE A 29 -6.92 0.62 20.09
CA PHE A 29 -6.31 1.90 20.42
C PHE A 29 -7.23 2.80 21.25
N THR A 30 -6.66 3.85 21.83
CA THR A 30 -7.39 4.92 22.54
C THR A 30 -7.26 6.23 21.76
N PRO A 31 -8.17 6.53 20.83
CA PRO A 31 -8.11 7.77 20.06
C PRO A 31 -8.57 8.98 20.89
N VAL A 32 -7.88 10.10 20.71
CA VAL A 32 -8.22 11.42 21.25
C VAL A 32 -8.34 12.37 20.06
N TRP A 33 -9.54 12.87 19.82
CA TRP A 33 -9.83 13.76 18.71
C TRP A 33 -9.75 15.23 19.16
N CYS A 34 -9.15 16.05 18.30
CA CYS A 34 -9.03 17.49 18.38
C CYS A 34 -9.53 18.08 17.05
N ALA A 35 -10.41 19.07 17.12
CA ALA A 35 -10.94 19.75 15.94
C ALA A 35 -10.02 20.87 15.44
N THR A 36 -9.06 21.28 16.27
CA THR A 36 -8.12 22.37 15.98
C THR A 36 -6.67 21.98 16.32
N ALA A 37 -5.72 22.69 15.72
CA ALA A 37 -4.30 22.51 16.01
C ALA A 37 -3.94 22.94 17.43
N GLU A 38 -4.54 24.01 17.95
CA GLU A 38 -4.34 24.42 19.35
C GLU A 38 -4.76 23.35 20.36
N GLU A 39 -5.91 22.69 20.14
CA GLU A 39 -6.36 21.57 20.96
C GLU A 39 -5.36 20.41 20.89
N ALA A 40 -4.89 20.08 19.68
CA ALA A 40 -3.92 19.01 19.47
C ALA A 40 -2.60 19.29 20.21
N ILE A 41 -2.11 20.53 20.18
CA ILE A 41 -0.90 20.96 20.92
C ILE A 41 -1.10 20.82 22.43
N ALA A 42 -2.24 21.28 22.96
CA ALA A 42 -2.54 21.16 24.38
C ALA A 42 -2.63 19.70 24.82
N GLN A 43 -3.30 18.86 24.04
CA GLN A 43 -3.45 17.42 24.30
C GLN A 43 -2.12 16.65 24.19
N PHE A 44 -1.23 17.06 23.29
CA PHE A 44 0.11 16.48 23.16
C PHE A 44 1.00 16.87 24.34
N ALA A 45 0.93 18.13 24.78
CA ALA A 45 1.75 18.63 25.88
C ALA A 45 1.39 18.01 27.23
N GLN A 46 0.10 17.74 27.47
CA GLN A 46 -0.38 17.08 28.69
C GLN A 46 0.06 15.62 28.78
N GLU A 47 -0.12 14.87 27.70
CA GLU A 47 0.25 13.46 27.62
C GLU A 47 0.70 13.15 26.19
N PRO A 48 1.97 12.80 25.95
CA PRO A 48 2.43 12.47 24.61
C PRO A 48 1.76 11.17 24.11
N PRO A 49 1.17 11.16 22.90
CA PRO A 49 0.53 9.96 22.35
C PRO A 49 1.57 8.96 21.85
N ALA A 50 1.14 7.73 21.58
CA ALA A 50 1.98 6.74 20.90
C ALA A 50 2.15 7.04 19.40
N LEU A 51 1.21 7.77 18.80
CA LEU A 51 1.24 8.25 17.42
C LEU A 51 0.26 9.43 17.28
N ALA A 52 0.59 10.39 16.42
CA ALA A 52 -0.32 11.49 16.04
C ALA A 52 -0.75 11.38 14.57
N ILE A 53 -2.04 11.60 14.30
CA ILE A 53 -2.64 11.69 12.97
C ILE A 53 -3.01 13.15 12.75
N LEU A 54 -2.48 13.77 11.70
CA LEU A 54 -2.56 15.20 11.47
C LEU A 54 -3.20 15.49 10.12
N ASP A 55 -4.38 16.11 10.10
CA ASP A 55 -4.90 16.69 8.88
C ASP A 55 -4.09 17.94 8.49
N VAL A 56 -3.87 18.10 7.18
CA VAL A 56 -3.20 19.28 6.63
C VAL A 56 -4.13 20.50 6.68
N GLY A 57 -5.43 20.28 6.46
CA GLY A 57 -6.44 21.31 6.26
C GLY A 57 -7.11 21.88 7.52
N LEU A 58 -6.42 21.96 8.66
CA LEU A 58 -7.01 22.46 9.91
C LEU A 58 -7.38 23.97 9.82
N PRO A 59 -8.44 24.41 10.53
CA PRO A 59 -9.00 25.76 10.39
C PRO A 59 -8.14 26.87 11.00
N ASP A 60 -7.30 26.56 11.98
CA ASP A 60 -6.53 27.52 12.78
C ASP A 60 -5.03 27.52 12.46
N LEU A 61 -4.47 26.39 12.00
CA LEU A 61 -3.05 26.26 11.69
C LEU A 61 -2.83 25.19 10.62
N ASN A 62 -1.96 25.44 9.64
CA ASN A 62 -1.61 24.40 8.67
C ASN A 62 -0.99 23.16 9.35
N GLY A 63 -1.40 21.95 8.94
CA GLY A 63 -0.94 20.70 9.55
C GLY A 63 0.59 20.49 9.52
N PHE A 64 1.31 21.03 8.53
CA PHE A 64 2.78 20.99 8.50
C PHE A 64 3.42 21.91 9.56
N GLU A 65 2.78 23.04 9.85
CA GLU A 65 3.21 23.90 10.96
C GLU A 65 2.91 23.26 12.31
N LEU A 66 1.74 22.61 12.44
CA LEU A 66 1.40 21.80 13.60
C LEU A 66 2.47 20.72 13.84
N PHE A 67 2.86 19.96 12.81
CA PHE A 67 3.93 18.96 12.90
C PHE A 67 5.23 19.54 13.45
N LYS A 68 5.69 20.69 12.92
CA LYS A 68 6.92 21.34 13.41
C LYS A 68 6.82 21.69 14.90
N ARG A 69 5.66 22.20 15.35
CA ARG A 69 5.42 22.54 16.76
C ARG A 69 5.40 21.30 17.64
N LEU A 70 4.67 20.25 17.25
CA LEU A 70 4.61 18.99 17.99
C LEU A 70 5.99 18.32 18.08
N ARG A 71 6.78 18.35 17.00
CA ARG A 71 8.13 17.80 16.99
C ARG A 71 9.07 18.55 17.94
N ALA A 72 9.01 19.88 17.97
CA ALA A 72 9.79 20.69 18.91
C ALA A 72 9.37 20.43 20.38
N LEU A 73 8.07 20.27 20.64
CA LEU A 73 7.55 19.90 21.96
C LEU A 73 8.00 18.50 22.38
N ASN A 74 7.95 17.53 21.48
CA ASN A 74 8.40 16.17 21.76
C ASN A 74 9.89 16.13 22.11
N GLN A 75 10.72 16.87 21.36
CA GLN A 75 12.16 17.00 21.64
C GLN A 75 12.44 17.66 23.00
N SER A 76 11.69 18.69 23.38
CA SER A 76 11.90 19.39 24.66
C SER A 76 11.48 18.55 25.88
N GLN A 77 10.54 17.62 25.71
CA GLN A 77 10.11 16.70 26.76
C GLN A 77 11.08 15.51 26.96
N GLY A 78 12.07 15.32 26.07
CA GLY A 78 13.10 14.28 26.20
C GLY A 78 12.59 12.84 26.15
N GLY A 79 11.36 12.64 25.65
CA GLY A 79 10.73 11.33 25.50
C GLY A 79 11.13 10.61 24.20
N ALA A 80 10.54 9.44 23.97
CA ALA A 80 10.66 8.76 22.67
C ALA A 80 10.07 9.62 21.55
N GLU A 81 10.64 9.51 20.34
CA GLU A 81 10.13 10.22 19.17
C GLU A 81 8.70 9.73 18.88
N VAL A 82 7.75 10.66 18.91
CA VAL A 82 6.35 10.35 18.63
C VAL A 82 6.16 10.38 17.12
N PRO A 83 5.81 9.24 16.51
CA PRO A 83 5.63 9.20 15.08
C PRO A 83 4.36 9.95 14.66
N MET A 84 4.42 10.58 13.48
CA MET A 84 3.34 11.43 12.96
C MET A 84 2.94 11.00 11.55
N LEU A 85 1.63 10.82 11.36
CA LEU A 85 0.98 10.40 10.13
C LEU A 85 0.11 11.54 9.60
N PHE A 86 0.36 11.99 8.37
CA PHE A 86 -0.48 13.04 7.77
C PHE A 86 -1.72 12.51 7.06
N LEU A 87 -2.83 13.22 7.15
CA LEU A 87 -3.97 13.12 6.25
C LEU A 87 -3.92 14.31 5.29
N THR A 88 -3.88 14.07 3.98
CA THR A 88 -3.72 15.12 2.97
C THR A 88 -4.85 15.06 1.94
N ALA A 89 -5.25 16.18 1.35
CA ALA A 89 -6.07 16.15 0.14
C ALA A 89 -5.22 15.66 -1.06
N ARG A 90 -5.85 15.03 -2.06
CA ARG A 90 -5.19 14.45 -3.26
C ARG A 90 -4.41 15.44 -4.13
N SER A 91 -4.55 16.74 -3.93
CA SER A 91 -4.32 17.74 -4.99
C SER A 91 -2.95 18.40 -5.02
N ASP A 92 -2.06 18.21 -4.05
CA ASP A 92 -0.74 18.84 -4.10
C ASP A 92 0.40 17.83 -3.87
N GLU A 93 1.11 17.49 -4.95
CA GLU A 93 2.41 16.80 -4.89
C GLU A 93 3.39 17.53 -3.95
N ILE A 94 3.20 18.86 -3.80
CA ILE A 94 3.92 19.74 -2.90
C ILE A 94 3.74 19.30 -1.44
N ASP A 95 2.54 18.96 -1.00
CA ASP A 95 2.25 18.55 0.38
C ASP A 95 2.99 17.25 0.75
N ARG A 96 3.07 16.31 -0.20
CA ARG A 96 3.77 15.04 -0.01
C ARG A 96 5.29 15.21 0.01
N VAL A 97 5.83 16.05 -0.88
CA VAL A 97 7.26 16.36 -0.92
C VAL A 97 7.68 17.12 0.36
N VAL A 98 6.91 18.12 0.77
CA VAL A 98 7.16 18.89 1.99
C VAL A 98 7.07 18.00 3.24
N GLY A 99 6.08 17.10 3.32
CA GLY A 99 5.99 16.13 4.42
C GLY A 99 7.19 15.18 4.51
N LEU A 100 7.68 14.70 3.35
CA LEU A 100 8.87 13.85 3.28
C LEU A 100 10.16 14.59 3.68
N GLU A 101 10.33 15.84 3.24
CA GLU A 101 11.48 16.68 3.61
C GLU A 101 11.46 17.07 5.09
N LEU A 102 10.27 17.23 5.69
CA LEU A 102 10.11 17.53 7.11
C LEU A 102 10.33 16.30 8.01
N GLY A 103 10.43 15.10 7.44
CA GLY A 103 10.67 13.85 8.16
C GLY A 103 9.41 13.27 8.79
N ALA A 104 8.26 13.41 8.14
CA ALA A 104 7.06 12.67 8.50
C ALA A 104 7.29 11.16 8.42
N ASP A 105 6.69 10.40 9.34
CA ASP A 105 6.81 8.94 9.31
C ASP A 105 6.01 8.33 8.16
N ASP A 106 4.87 8.93 7.82
CA ASP A 106 3.97 8.46 6.76
C ASP A 106 2.89 9.51 6.38
N TYR A 107 2.15 9.25 5.30
CA TYR A 107 1.01 10.05 4.86
C TYR A 107 -0.10 9.17 4.26
N ILE A 108 -1.34 9.66 4.32
CA ILE A 108 -2.54 9.07 3.75
C ILE A 108 -3.30 10.17 3.00
N ALA A 109 -3.67 9.91 1.74
CA ALA A 109 -4.46 10.84 0.95
C ALA A 109 -5.98 10.62 1.12
N LYS A 110 -6.76 11.68 1.27
CA LYS A 110 -8.22 11.71 1.30
C LYS A 110 -8.80 11.61 -0.12
N PRO A 111 -9.86 10.81 -0.37
CA PRO A 111 -10.46 9.82 0.54
C PRO A 111 -9.59 8.56 0.70
N PHE A 112 -9.56 8.05 1.93
CA PHE A 112 -8.82 6.87 2.36
C PHE A 112 -9.74 5.77 2.92
N SER A 113 -9.22 4.54 3.03
CA SER A 113 -9.95 3.45 3.68
C SER A 113 -9.72 3.45 5.20
N PRO A 114 -10.74 3.23 6.05
CA PRO A 114 -10.51 3.14 7.49
C PRO A 114 -9.59 1.97 7.90
N ARG A 115 -9.64 0.86 7.14
CA ARG A 115 -8.76 -0.31 7.38
C ARG A 115 -7.30 -0.01 7.06
N GLU A 116 -7.08 0.83 6.06
CA GLU A 116 -5.76 1.26 5.61
C GLU A 116 -5.07 2.15 6.67
N LEU A 117 -5.79 3.11 7.23
CA LEU A 117 -5.31 3.95 8.32
C LEU A 117 -4.85 3.12 9.52
N VAL A 118 -5.66 2.15 9.95
CA VAL A 118 -5.29 1.26 11.06
C VAL A 118 -4.06 0.41 10.75
N ALA A 119 -3.93 -0.11 9.52
CA ALA A 119 -2.76 -0.87 9.12
C ALA A 119 -1.47 -0.04 9.16
N ARG A 120 -1.53 1.24 8.73
CA ARG A 120 -0.39 2.17 8.82
C ARG A 120 -0.05 2.51 10.27
N VAL A 121 -1.04 2.84 11.09
CA VAL A 121 -0.85 3.09 12.54
C VAL A 121 -0.14 1.90 13.21
N ARG A 122 -0.58 0.67 12.95
CA ARG A 122 0.09 -0.54 13.46
C ARG A 122 1.53 -0.69 13.00
N THR A 123 1.77 -0.44 11.71
CA THR A 123 3.10 -0.61 11.09
C THR A 123 4.10 0.38 11.66
N ILE A 124 3.70 1.65 11.80
CA ILE A 124 4.51 2.72 12.37
C ILE A 124 4.85 2.39 13.84
N LEU A 125 3.84 2.07 14.66
CA LEU A 125 4.05 1.71 16.06
C LEU A 125 4.97 0.49 16.24
N ARG A 126 4.85 -0.52 15.36
CA ARG A 126 5.73 -1.70 15.36
C ARG A 126 7.17 -1.34 15.03
N ARG A 127 7.39 -0.40 14.09
CA ARG A 127 8.72 0.07 13.70
C ARG A 127 9.36 0.88 14.83
N SER A 128 8.62 1.78 15.46
CA SER A 128 9.11 2.59 16.59
C SER A 128 9.48 1.71 17.80
N ALA A 129 8.74 0.62 18.04
CA ALA A 129 9.09 -0.34 19.09
C ALA A 129 10.37 -1.14 18.80
N ARG A 130 10.73 -1.36 17.53
CA ARG A 130 11.97 -2.06 17.11
C ARG A 130 13.20 -1.15 17.01
N ALA A 131 13.01 0.17 16.92
CA ALA A 131 14.09 1.15 16.90
C ALA A 131 14.72 1.37 18.30
N ALA A 132 14.19 0.76 19.35
CA ALA A 132 14.83 0.70 20.66
C ALA A 132 16.10 -0.18 20.60
N PRO A 133 17.28 0.28 21.07
CA PRO A 133 18.53 -0.42 20.87
C PRO A 133 18.62 -1.66 21.77
N GLY A 134 18.74 -2.86 21.18
CA GLY A 134 18.98 -4.09 21.94
C GLY A 134 19.00 -5.40 21.14
N GLY A 135 20.16 -5.73 20.53
CA GLY A 135 20.60 -7.12 20.28
C GLY A 135 20.45 -7.69 18.85
N PRO A 136 21.24 -8.70 18.48
CA PRO A 136 22.51 -8.46 17.80
C PRO A 136 22.56 -8.94 16.34
N ALA A 137 23.43 -8.28 15.58
CA ALA A 137 23.87 -8.62 14.25
C ALA A 137 24.71 -9.92 14.23
N ALA A 138 24.49 -10.74 13.21
CA ALA A 138 25.39 -11.81 12.80
C ALA A 138 25.94 -11.48 11.39
N THR A 139 27.16 -10.97 11.39
CA THR A 139 28.22 -11.07 10.37
C THR A 139 28.51 -12.56 10.07
N ASN A 140 29.06 -13.06 8.96
CA ASN A 140 29.75 -12.53 7.78
C ASN A 140 30.00 -13.70 6.77
N ASN A 141 30.14 -13.35 5.48
CA ASN A 141 31.09 -13.86 4.46
C ASN A 141 30.97 -15.26 3.79
N GLY A 142 31.06 -15.26 2.45
CA GLY A 142 31.74 -16.32 1.69
C GLY A 142 31.35 -16.54 0.21
N GLY A 143 31.86 -15.71 -0.72
CA GLY A 143 32.28 -16.08 -2.10
C GLY A 143 31.24 -16.53 -3.16
N PRO A 144 31.42 -16.17 -4.45
CA PRO A 144 30.57 -16.64 -5.55
C PRO A 144 31.01 -18.05 -6.04
N PRO A 145 30.11 -18.81 -6.66
CA PRO A 145 30.52 -19.37 -7.96
C PRO A 145 29.44 -19.36 -9.05
N GLN A 146 30.01 -19.40 -10.25
CA GLN A 146 29.47 -19.44 -11.60
C GLN A 146 28.48 -20.59 -11.89
N ASN A 147 27.53 -20.33 -12.79
CA ASN A 147 26.77 -21.32 -13.57
C ASN A 147 27.71 -22.17 -14.46
N PRO A 148 27.39 -23.45 -14.74
CA PRO A 148 26.64 -23.73 -15.99
C PRO A 148 25.70 -24.96 -15.96
N GLY A 149 24.57 -24.81 -16.67
CA GLY A 149 23.92 -25.81 -17.55
C GLY A 149 23.49 -27.19 -17.00
N SER A 150 22.18 -27.50 -17.11
CA SER A 150 21.74 -28.70 -17.84
C SER A 150 20.22 -28.75 -18.03
N VAL A 151 19.84 -28.63 -19.29
CA VAL A 151 18.82 -29.38 -20.06
C VAL A 151 17.69 -30.11 -19.32
N ALA A 152 16.47 -29.83 -19.80
CA ALA A 152 15.17 -30.44 -19.48
C ALA A 152 15.07 -31.96 -19.71
N PRO A 153 13.91 -32.54 -19.36
CA PRO A 153 13.20 -33.33 -20.36
C PRO A 153 11.76 -32.84 -20.58
N ALA A 154 11.38 -32.92 -21.86
CA ALA A 154 10.09 -32.60 -22.44
C ALA A 154 8.96 -33.49 -21.92
N GLY A 155 7.72 -32.98 -21.94
CA GLY A 155 6.58 -33.82 -21.62
C GLY A 155 5.17 -33.23 -21.63
N SER A 156 4.88 -32.18 -22.41
CA SER A 156 3.53 -31.90 -22.94
C SER A 156 3.61 -30.61 -23.75
N GLN A 157 3.32 -30.68 -25.06
CA GLN A 157 3.18 -29.49 -25.89
C GLN A 157 2.18 -28.56 -25.20
N PRO A 158 2.57 -27.34 -24.77
CA PRO A 158 1.57 -26.35 -24.46
C PRO A 158 0.91 -26.03 -25.79
N SER A 159 -0.42 -26.21 -25.84
CA SER A 159 -1.27 -25.43 -26.72
C SER A 159 -0.68 -24.04 -26.85
N ALA A 160 -0.53 -23.52 -28.08
CA ALA A 160 0.03 -22.21 -28.34
C ALA A 160 -0.86 -21.16 -27.65
N THR A 161 -0.64 -20.95 -26.36
CA THR A 161 -1.34 -19.95 -25.58
C THR A 161 -0.85 -18.62 -26.12
N PRO A 162 -1.75 -17.66 -26.36
CA PRO A 162 -1.34 -16.36 -26.88
C PRO A 162 -0.40 -15.63 -25.91
N PHE A 163 -0.30 -16.10 -24.66
CA PHE A 163 0.64 -15.61 -23.66
C PHE A 163 1.90 -16.48 -23.56
N ALA A 164 3.06 -15.82 -23.49
CA ALA A 164 4.33 -16.42 -23.11
C ALA A 164 4.95 -15.67 -21.92
N LEU A 165 5.29 -16.39 -20.85
CA LEU A 165 5.88 -15.82 -19.64
C LEU A 165 7.40 -16.06 -19.62
N ASP A 166 8.13 -15.01 -19.24
CA ASP A 166 9.52 -15.11 -18.82
C ASP A 166 9.57 -14.67 -17.34
N ASN A 167 9.70 -15.64 -16.43
CA ASN A 167 9.69 -15.39 -14.99
C ASN A 167 10.99 -14.74 -14.50
N GLU A 168 12.12 -15.04 -15.13
CA GLU A 168 13.43 -14.50 -14.74
C GLU A 168 13.54 -13.02 -15.10
N ARG A 169 13.02 -12.64 -16.28
CA ARG A 169 13.03 -11.25 -16.76
C ARG A 169 11.78 -10.46 -16.34
N MET A 170 10.82 -11.11 -15.68
CA MET A 170 9.51 -10.56 -15.34
C MET A 170 8.78 -9.96 -16.56
N GLN A 171 8.70 -10.72 -17.65
CA GLN A 171 8.10 -10.29 -18.90
C GLN A 171 6.93 -11.19 -19.31
N ILE A 172 5.92 -10.59 -19.94
CA ILE A 172 4.80 -11.31 -20.56
C ILE A 172 4.68 -10.84 -22.00
N ARG A 173 4.68 -11.78 -22.94
CA ARG A 173 4.34 -11.53 -24.34
C ARG A 173 2.91 -11.95 -24.60
N TYR A 174 2.19 -11.19 -25.42
CA TYR A 174 0.86 -11.50 -25.91
C TYR A 174 0.87 -11.47 -27.44
N TYR A 175 0.50 -12.58 -28.09
CA TYR A 175 0.70 -12.82 -29.53
C TYR A 175 2.12 -12.47 -30.02
N GLY A 176 3.14 -12.88 -29.26
CA GLY A 176 4.55 -12.61 -29.55
C GLY A 176 5.05 -11.19 -29.24
N ARG A 177 4.14 -10.22 -29.03
CA ARG A 177 4.50 -8.84 -28.67
C ARG A 177 4.75 -8.71 -27.16
N LEU A 178 5.86 -8.07 -26.79
CA LEU A 178 6.16 -7.78 -25.38
C LEU A 178 5.20 -6.72 -24.84
N LEU A 179 4.58 -6.99 -23.69
CA LEU A 179 3.73 -6.03 -23.00
C LEU A 179 4.58 -5.16 -22.06
N GLU A 180 4.41 -3.84 -22.14
CA GLU A 180 4.97 -2.90 -21.16
C GLU A 180 4.07 -2.87 -19.93
N LEU A 181 4.41 -3.62 -18.89
CA LEU A 181 3.60 -3.80 -17.68
C LEU A 181 4.29 -3.15 -16.47
N SER A 182 3.50 -2.52 -15.60
CA SER A 182 3.97 -2.19 -14.24
C SER A 182 4.08 -3.47 -13.39
N ARG A 183 4.72 -3.37 -12.21
CA ARG A 183 4.87 -4.49 -11.27
C ARG A 183 3.54 -5.20 -10.96
N TYR A 184 2.49 -4.44 -10.63
CA TYR A 184 1.17 -5.00 -10.29
C TYR A 184 0.41 -5.56 -11.49
N GLU A 185 0.56 -4.91 -12.66
CA GLU A 185 -0.03 -5.42 -13.90
C GLU A 185 0.62 -6.76 -14.29
N TYR A 186 1.94 -6.87 -14.17
CA TYR A 186 2.67 -8.12 -14.35
C TYR A 186 2.20 -9.18 -13.36
N GLY A 187 2.14 -8.87 -12.06
CA GLY A 187 1.70 -9.82 -11.03
C GLY A 187 0.27 -10.33 -11.26
N LEU A 188 -0.68 -9.43 -11.54
CA LEU A 188 -2.06 -9.80 -11.85
C LEU A 188 -2.16 -10.69 -13.08
N LEU A 189 -1.56 -10.26 -14.20
CA LEU A 189 -1.65 -11.00 -15.45
C LEU A 189 -0.95 -12.35 -15.34
N ARG A 190 0.19 -12.43 -14.62
CA ARG A 190 0.88 -13.68 -14.33
C ARG A 190 -0.03 -14.67 -13.60
N LEU A 191 -0.73 -14.26 -12.55
CA LEU A 191 -1.64 -15.14 -11.81
C LEU A 191 -2.77 -15.68 -12.70
N LEU A 192 -3.38 -14.81 -13.50
CA LEU A 192 -4.47 -15.17 -14.40
C LEU A 192 -4.01 -16.13 -15.51
N VAL A 193 -2.83 -15.90 -16.10
CA VAL A 193 -2.29 -16.77 -17.16
C VAL A 193 -1.81 -18.12 -16.64
N GLN A 194 -1.31 -18.18 -15.41
CA GLN A 194 -0.90 -19.45 -14.79
C GLN A 194 -2.08 -20.38 -14.47
N ARG A 195 -3.30 -19.84 -14.31
CA ARG A 195 -4.52 -20.60 -14.03
C ARG A 195 -5.71 -20.10 -14.87
N PRO A 196 -5.72 -20.35 -16.19
CA PRO A 196 -6.85 -19.96 -17.05
C PRO A 196 -8.17 -20.55 -16.53
N GLY A 197 -9.27 -19.80 -16.64
CA GLY A 197 -10.59 -20.21 -16.13
C GLY A 197 -10.78 -20.05 -14.62
N ARG A 198 -9.72 -20.09 -13.80
CA ARG A 198 -9.85 -19.87 -12.35
C ARG A 198 -10.28 -18.44 -12.06
N VAL A 199 -11.34 -18.32 -11.27
CA VAL A 199 -11.79 -17.04 -10.73
C VAL A 199 -10.92 -16.70 -9.52
N PHE A 200 -10.27 -15.54 -9.57
CA PHE A 200 -9.64 -14.93 -8.42
C PHE A 200 -10.54 -13.80 -7.91
N THR A 201 -10.86 -13.83 -6.62
CA THR A 201 -11.54 -12.71 -5.98
C THR A 201 -10.63 -11.49 -5.93
N ARG A 202 -11.22 -10.30 -5.78
CA ARG A 202 -10.44 -9.06 -5.63
C ARG A 202 -9.51 -9.14 -4.42
N ASP A 203 -9.99 -9.69 -3.31
CA ASP A 203 -9.22 -9.84 -2.07
C ASP A 203 -8.06 -10.83 -2.25
N GLU A 204 -8.27 -11.96 -2.93
CA GLU A 204 -7.18 -12.89 -3.26
C GLU A 204 -6.15 -12.25 -4.19
N LEU A 205 -6.58 -11.54 -5.24
CA LEU A 205 -5.66 -10.84 -6.15
C LEU A 205 -4.84 -9.81 -5.38
N LEU A 206 -5.49 -9.10 -4.46
CA LEU A 206 -4.84 -8.15 -3.57
C LEU A 206 -3.75 -8.83 -2.73
N GLN A 207 -4.10 -9.92 -2.04
CA GLN A 207 -3.17 -10.64 -1.16
C GLN A 207 -2.00 -11.28 -1.90
N LEU A 208 -2.20 -11.73 -3.15
CA LEU A 208 -1.20 -12.50 -3.89
C LEU A 208 -0.25 -11.65 -4.74
N VAL A 209 -0.67 -10.44 -5.13
CA VAL A 209 0.13 -9.56 -6.01
C VAL A 209 0.74 -8.38 -5.25
N TRP A 210 0.12 -7.97 -4.15
CA TRP A 210 0.63 -6.91 -3.31
C TRP A 210 1.29 -7.52 -2.08
N ASP A 211 2.62 -7.49 -2.04
CA ASP A 211 3.46 -8.10 -0.99
C ASP A 211 3.35 -7.38 0.37
N ASP A 212 2.86 -6.13 0.39
CA ASP A 212 2.77 -5.29 1.58
C ASP A 212 1.56 -4.34 1.53
N ALA A 213 1.06 -3.94 2.70
CA ALA A 213 -0.12 -3.05 2.79
C ALA A 213 0.12 -1.64 2.21
N SER A 214 1.38 -1.23 2.01
CA SER A 214 1.82 0.05 1.42
C SER A 214 1.82 0.08 -0.11
N ASP A 215 1.76 -1.09 -0.76
CA ASP A 215 1.85 -1.24 -2.21
C ASP A 215 0.47 -1.12 -2.89
N SER A 216 -0.62 -1.21 -2.13
CA SER A 216 -2.02 -1.18 -2.61
C SER A 216 -2.51 0.21 -3.05
N PHE A 217 -1.65 1.23 -3.00
CA PHE A 217 -2.04 2.64 -3.01
C PHE A 217 -2.25 3.28 -4.38
N ASP A 218 -1.99 2.59 -5.49
CA ASP A 218 -2.01 3.25 -6.79
C ASP A 218 -2.86 2.58 -7.88
N ARG A 219 -3.89 1.81 -7.51
CA ARG A 219 -5.10 1.49 -8.31
C ARG A 219 -5.78 0.25 -7.71
N THR A 220 -7.10 0.28 -7.57
CA THR A 220 -7.88 -0.93 -7.25
C THR A 220 -7.54 -2.05 -8.24
N VAL A 221 -7.69 -3.32 -7.83
CA VAL A 221 -7.57 -4.48 -8.74
C VAL A 221 -8.29 -4.19 -10.06
N ASP A 222 -9.49 -3.59 -9.98
CA ASP A 222 -10.33 -3.21 -11.12
C ASP A 222 -9.66 -2.19 -12.05
N ALA A 223 -8.94 -1.21 -11.51
CA ALA A 223 -8.26 -0.20 -12.31
C ALA A 223 -6.98 -0.75 -12.97
N HIS A 224 -6.23 -1.62 -12.31
CA HIS A 224 -5.15 -2.37 -12.97
C HIS A 224 -5.70 -3.33 -14.04
N VAL A 225 -6.83 -4.00 -13.80
CA VAL A 225 -7.51 -4.82 -14.82
C VAL A 225 -7.98 -3.96 -15.99
N LYS A 226 -8.46 -2.73 -15.75
CA LYS A 226 -8.82 -1.78 -16.81
C LYS A 226 -7.60 -1.42 -17.67
N THR A 227 -6.47 -1.06 -17.05
CA THR A 227 -5.24 -0.74 -17.79
C THR A 227 -4.68 -1.95 -18.53
N LEU A 228 -4.69 -3.14 -17.91
CA LEU A 228 -4.32 -4.40 -18.54
C LEU A 228 -5.18 -4.67 -19.78
N ARG A 229 -6.50 -4.55 -19.68
CA ARG A 229 -7.41 -4.71 -20.83
C ARG A 229 -7.08 -3.74 -21.96
N ALA A 230 -6.77 -2.47 -21.65
CA ALA A 230 -6.38 -1.50 -22.67
C ALA A 230 -5.10 -1.92 -23.41
N LYS A 231 -4.08 -2.39 -22.67
CA LYS A 231 -2.82 -2.89 -23.24
C LYS A 231 -3.01 -4.15 -24.09
N LEU A 232 -3.84 -5.09 -23.64
CA LEU A 232 -4.18 -6.31 -24.39
C LEU A 232 -4.97 -5.98 -25.67
N LYS A 233 -5.93 -5.06 -25.58
CA LYS A 233 -6.74 -4.61 -26.71
C LYS A 233 -5.91 -3.89 -27.79
N ALA A 234 -4.84 -3.21 -27.39
CA ALA A 234 -3.91 -2.59 -28.35
C ALA A 234 -3.14 -3.63 -29.20
N VAL A 235 -3.08 -4.90 -28.77
CA VAL A 235 -2.46 -6.00 -29.51
C VAL A 235 -3.49 -6.81 -30.30
N ALA A 236 -4.64 -7.12 -29.68
CA ALA A 236 -5.71 -7.92 -30.26
C ALA A 236 -7.07 -7.23 -29.97
N PRO A 237 -7.54 -6.33 -30.84
CA PRO A 237 -8.70 -5.47 -30.56
C PRO A 237 -10.03 -6.21 -30.35
N ASP A 238 -10.18 -7.35 -31.01
CA ASP A 238 -11.42 -8.14 -31.05
C ASP A 238 -11.43 -9.30 -30.05
N VAL A 239 -10.36 -9.45 -29.28
CA VAL A 239 -10.24 -10.49 -28.24
C VAL A 239 -10.44 -9.87 -26.87
N GLU A 240 -11.28 -10.48 -26.04
CA GLU A 240 -11.49 -10.07 -24.64
C GLU A 240 -10.89 -11.11 -23.68
N PRO A 241 -9.63 -10.96 -23.22
CA PRO A 241 -8.93 -12.06 -22.57
C PRO A 241 -9.27 -12.23 -21.10
N ILE A 242 -9.65 -11.16 -20.42
CA ILE A 242 -9.96 -11.16 -18.99
C ILE A 242 -11.47 -11.03 -18.83
N ARG A 243 -12.12 -12.02 -18.21
CA ARG A 243 -13.56 -12.03 -17.90
C ARG A 243 -13.81 -11.41 -16.52
N THR A 244 -14.88 -10.63 -16.38
CA THR A 244 -15.37 -10.13 -15.08
C THR A 244 -16.52 -11.01 -14.61
N LEU A 245 -16.40 -11.63 -13.43
CA LEU A 245 -17.53 -12.22 -12.73
C LEU A 245 -18.03 -11.20 -11.70
N ARG A 246 -19.18 -10.56 -12.02
CA ARG A 246 -19.75 -9.49 -11.19
C ARG A 246 -19.96 -9.96 -9.75
N GLY A 247 -19.57 -9.13 -8.79
CA GLY A 247 -19.64 -9.46 -7.36
C GLY A 247 -18.59 -10.45 -6.86
N THR A 248 -17.78 -11.05 -7.74
CA THR A 248 -16.76 -12.04 -7.34
C THR A 248 -15.34 -11.57 -7.66
N GLY A 249 -15.00 -11.41 -8.94
CA GLY A 249 -13.62 -11.13 -9.33
C GLY A 249 -13.34 -11.33 -10.82
N TYR A 250 -12.16 -11.84 -11.13
CA TYR A 250 -11.61 -11.91 -12.49
C TYR A 250 -11.05 -13.29 -12.82
N ALA A 251 -11.15 -13.68 -14.09
CA ALA A 251 -10.58 -14.90 -14.63
C ALA A 251 -10.04 -14.67 -16.04
N LEU A 252 -9.02 -15.41 -16.47
CA LEU A 252 -8.65 -15.46 -17.89
C LEU A 252 -9.66 -16.32 -18.66
N ASN A 253 -9.95 -15.95 -19.91
CA ASN A 253 -10.68 -16.81 -20.82
C ASN A 253 -9.86 -18.07 -21.15
N GLU A 254 -10.52 -19.22 -21.15
CA GLU A 254 -9.88 -20.52 -21.43
C GLU A 254 -9.73 -20.73 -22.93
N GLU A 255 -10.67 -20.18 -23.69
CA GLU A 255 -10.72 -20.25 -25.13
C GLU A 255 -10.29 -18.89 -25.69
N LEU A 256 -8.97 -18.73 -25.85
CA LEU A 256 -8.40 -17.60 -26.58
C LEU A 256 -8.02 -18.06 -28.00
N PRO A 257 -8.27 -17.24 -29.04
CA PRO A 257 -7.86 -17.59 -30.40
C PRO A 257 -6.34 -17.67 -30.50
N GLN A 258 -5.85 -18.42 -31.50
CA GLN A 258 -4.40 -18.55 -31.74
C GLN A 258 -3.81 -17.35 -32.49
N THR A 259 -4.67 -16.49 -33.04
CA THR A 259 -4.31 -15.26 -33.73
C THR A 259 -5.07 -14.07 -33.12
N PRO A 260 -4.46 -12.88 -33.09
CA PRO A 260 -5.03 -11.67 -32.49
C PRO A 260 -6.28 -11.15 -33.21
#